data_AF-A0A8T3SAW0-F1
#
_entry.id   AF-A0A8T3SAW0-F1
#
_cell.length_a   1.000
_cell.length_b   1.000
_cell.length_c   1.000
_cell.angle_alpha   90.00
_cell.angle_beta   90.00
_cell.angle_gamma   90.00
#
_symmetry.space_group_name_H-M   'P 1'
#
loop_
_entity.id
_entity.type
_entity.pdbx_description
1 polymer ?
#
loop_
_entity_poly.entity_id
_entity_poly.type
_entity_poly.pdbx_seq_one_letter_code
_entity_poly.pdbx_strand_id
1 'polypeptide(L)'
;MTDSAMVRGSGKPLGEWLAILDAWGARERKHPDTARWLVSEHGIGGWWAQSVTVGYEKARGMRAMHQAPGGFAVSVSRTIAASADRISDAFTDPTLRVEWFPDAPISVWTANRGRSARFDWDDPPSRVGYNLIPKDGGRILLALGHEKLP
;
A
#
# COMPACT_ATOMS: atom_id res chain seq x y z
N MET A 1 18.15 8.91 -0.20
CA MET A 1 19.46 8.23 -0.22
C MET A 1 20.44 9.15 -0.91
N THR A 2 21.59 9.44 -0.30
CA THR A 2 22.67 10.22 -0.95
C THR A 2 23.57 9.29 -1.76
N ASP A 3 24.16 9.76 -2.87
CA ASP A 3 25.08 8.95 -3.69
C ASP A 3 26.26 8.38 -2.88
N SER A 4 26.81 9.15 -1.94
CA SER A 4 27.90 8.69 -1.08
C SER A 4 27.51 7.51 -0.18
N ALA A 5 26.25 7.42 0.26
CA ALA A 5 25.76 6.27 1.02
C ALA A 5 25.59 5.05 0.11
N MET A 6 25.12 5.26 -1.12
CA MET A 6 24.97 4.19 -2.11
C MET A 6 26.32 3.57 -2.47
N VAL A 7 27.35 4.39 -2.71
CA VAL A 7 28.70 3.91 -3.02
C VAL A 7 29.26 3.08 -1.87
N ARG A 8 29.20 3.57 -0.63
CA ARG A 8 29.70 2.81 0.53
C ARG A 8 28.98 1.47 0.73
N GLY A 9 27.69 1.45 0.42
CA GLY A 9 26.82 0.31 0.68
C GLY A 9 26.80 -0.77 -0.38
N SER A 10 26.84 -0.35 -1.64
CA SER A 10 26.68 -1.21 -2.81
C SER A 10 27.93 -1.29 -3.67
N GLY A 11 28.95 -0.46 -3.41
CA GLY A 11 30.19 -0.41 -4.19
C GLY A 11 30.13 0.47 -5.44
N LYS A 12 28.95 0.98 -5.83
CA LYS A 12 28.76 1.83 -7.02
C LYS A 12 27.77 2.97 -6.74
N PRO A 13 27.88 4.11 -7.43
CA PRO A 13 26.86 5.14 -7.40
C PRO A 13 25.56 4.62 -8.04
N LEU A 14 24.42 5.20 -7.68
CA LEU A 14 23.13 4.76 -8.20
C LEU A 14 23.09 4.80 -9.74
N GLY A 15 23.63 5.85 -10.36
CA GLY A 15 23.66 5.99 -11.82
C GLY A 15 24.33 4.83 -12.56
N GLU A 16 25.41 4.26 -12.00
CA GLU A 16 26.08 3.10 -12.59
C GLU A 16 25.24 1.83 -12.46
N TRP A 17 24.59 1.64 -11.30
CA TRP A 17 23.62 0.56 -11.15
C TRP A 17 22.45 0.66 -12.11
N LEU A 18 21.96 1.88 -12.39
CA LEU A 18 20.90 2.07 -13.36
C LEU A 18 21.31 1.56 -14.75
N ALA A 19 22.53 1.88 -15.19
CA ALA A 19 23.05 1.41 -16.48
C ALA A 19 23.22 -0.11 -16.53
N ILE A 20 23.73 -0.71 -15.46
CA ILE A 20 23.86 -2.17 -15.32
C ILE A 20 22.48 -2.86 -15.42
N LEU A 21 21.49 -2.31 -14.70
CA LEU A 21 20.13 -2.85 -14.69
C LEU A 21 19.41 -2.67 -16.02
N ASP A 22 19.62 -1.55 -16.72
CA ASP A 22 19.12 -1.36 -18.09
C ASP A 22 19.71 -2.40 -19.05
N ALA A 23 21.03 -2.62 -19.01
CA ALA A 23 21.71 -3.58 -19.87
C ALA A 23 21.24 -5.03 -19.60
N TRP A 24 20.88 -5.35 -18.36
CA TRP A 24 20.33 -6.65 -17.99
C TRP A 24 18.82 -6.82 -18.30
N GLY A 25 18.15 -5.74 -18.71
CA GLY A 25 16.72 -5.76 -19.02
C GLY A 25 15.84 -5.75 -17.77
N ALA A 26 16.26 -5.09 -16.69
CA ALA A 26 15.52 -5.04 -15.42
C ALA A 26 14.09 -4.47 -15.55
N ARG A 27 13.81 -3.67 -16.59
CA ARG A 27 12.48 -3.11 -16.88
C ARG A 27 11.41 -4.19 -17.09
N GLU A 28 11.78 -5.36 -17.60
CA GLU A 28 10.86 -6.46 -17.90
C GLU A 28 10.76 -7.49 -16.76
N ARG A 29 11.45 -7.23 -15.65
CA ARG A 29 11.62 -8.18 -14.55
C ARG A 29 10.91 -7.70 -13.29
N LYS A 30 10.49 -8.63 -12.45
CA LYS A 30 9.82 -8.31 -11.18
C LYS A 30 10.86 -7.82 -10.18
N HIS A 31 10.45 -6.86 -9.33
CA HIS A 31 11.23 -6.35 -8.21
C HIS A 31 12.06 -7.41 -7.44
N PRO A 32 11.46 -8.54 -6.95
CA PRO A 32 12.23 -9.54 -6.21
C PRO A 32 13.30 -10.24 -7.05
N ASP A 33 13.08 -10.37 -8.36
CA ASP A 33 14.04 -11.02 -9.25
C ASP A 33 15.25 -10.12 -9.49
N THR A 34 15.01 -8.81 -9.65
CA THR A 34 16.07 -7.81 -9.75
C THR A 34 16.91 -7.73 -8.48
N ALA A 35 16.27 -7.70 -7.31
CA ALA A 35 17.00 -7.70 -6.04
C ALA A 35 17.80 -9.00 -5.84
N ARG A 36 17.25 -10.16 -6.23
CA ARG A 36 17.95 -11.44 -6.14
C ARG A 36 19.16 -11.50 -7.06
N TRP A 37 19.02 -11.04 -8.29
CA TRP A 37 20.11 -10.99 -9.27
C TRP A 37 21.26 -10.09 -8.81
N LEU A 38 20.95 -8.94 -8.22
CA LEU A 38 21.95 -8.06 -7.62
C LEU A 38 22.71 -8.74 -6.47
N VAL A 39 22.03 -9.54 -5.65
CA VAL A 39 22.70 -10.31 -4.58
C VAL A 39 23.55 -11.43 -5.18
N SER A 40 23.03 -12.21 -6.13
CA SER A 40 23.73 -13.40 -6.65
C SER A 40 24.89 -13.06 -7.58
N GLU A 41 24.68 -12.17 -8.55
CA GLU A 41 25.66 -11.88 -9.60
C GLU A 41 26.60 -10.74 -9.23
N HIS A 42 26.17 -9.82 -8.36
CA HIS A 42 26.95 -8.65 -7.98
C HIS A 42 27.37 -8.62 -6.51
N GLY A 43 26.94 -9.61 -5.71
CA GLY A 43 27.39 -9.78 -4.33
C GLY A 43 27.01 -8.63 -3.39
N ILE A 44 26.09 -7.75 -3.78
CA ILE A 44 25.70 -6.63 -2.92
C ILE A 44 24.76 -7.10 -1.81
N GLY A 45 24.90 -6.53 -0.62
CA GLY A 45 24.08 -6.90 0.54
C GLY A 45 22.58 -6.71 0.26
N GLY A 46 21.74 -7.62 0.75
CA GLY A 46 20.31 -7.67 0.38
C GLY A 46 19.54 -6.36 0.58
N TRP A 47 19.86 -5.60 1.64
CA TRP A 47 19.24 -4.29 1.86
C TRP A 47 19.65 -3.24 0.80
N TRP A 48 20.91 -3.29 0.35
CA TRP A 48 21.40 -2.44 -0.74
C TRP A 48 20.84 -2.88 -2.09
N ALA A 49 20.68 -4.19 -2.33
CA ALA A 49 20.00 -4.71 -3.52
C ALA A 49 18.57 -4.19 -3.62
N GLN A 50 17.79 -4.24 -2.52
CA GLN A 50 16.45 -3.66 -2.46
C GLN A 50 16.48 -2.16 -2.76
N SER A 51 17.41 -1.42 -2.14
CA SER A 51 17.53 0.03 -2.33
C SER A 51 17.88 0.43 -3.77
N VAL A 52 18.78 -0.32 -4.42
CA VAL A 52 19.15 -0.15 -5.83
C VAL A 52 17.96 -0.44 -6.73
N THR A 53 17.24 -1.55 -6.50
CA THR A 53 16.03 -1.89 -7.27
C THR A 53 14.95 -0.81 -7.16
N VAL A 54 14.69 -0.30 -5.95
CA VAL A 54 13.73 0.82 -5.75
C VAL A 54 14.19 2.08 -6.48
N GLY A 55 15.48 2.40 -6.41
CA GLY A 55 16.06 3.54 -7.12
C GLY A 55 15.87 3.42 -8.64
N TYR A 56 16.08 2.22 -9.18
CA TYR A 56 15.88 1.91 -10.59
C TYR A 56 14.43 2.07 -11.05
N GLU A 57 13.48 1.45 -10.34
CA GLU A 57 12.07 1.53 -10.67
C GLU A 57 11.56 2.99 -10.71
N LYS A 58 12.01 3.81 -9.74
CA LYS A 58 11.71 5.25 -9.72
C LYS A 58 12.33 5.99 -10.89
N ALA A 59 13.63 5.77 -11.16
CA ALA A 59 14.36 6.46 -12.23
C ALA A 59 13.88 6.09 -13.64
N ARG A 60 13.14 4.98 -13.80
CA ARG A 60 12.57 4.52 -15.08
C ARG A 60 11.05 4.72 -15.19
N GLY A 61 10.45 5.40 -14.22
CA GLY A 61 9.00 5.67 -14.19
C GLY A 61 8.16 4.39 -14.09
N MET A 62 8.74 3.30 -13.57
CA MET A 62 8.04 2.02 -13.40
C MET A 62 7.06 2.06 -12.22
N ARG A 63 7.14 3.09 -11.38
CA ARG A 63 6.21 3.37 -10.29
C ARG A 63 5.91 4.86 -10.26
N ALA A 64 4.65 5.21 -10.04
CA ALA A 64 4.26 6.59 -9.80
C ALA A 64 4.73 7.06 -8.39
N MET A 65 4.84 8.37 -8.21
CA MET A 65 5.22 8.96 -6.92
C MET A 65 4.19 8.56 -5.85
N HIS A 66 4.65 7.98 -4.73
CA HIS A 66 3.84 7.41 -3.64
C HIS A 66 3.14 6.07 -3.92
N GLN A 67 3.38 5.44 -5.07
CA GLN A 67 2.88 4.08 -5.35
C GLN A 67 3.74 3.03 -4.63
N ALA A 68 3.10 2.18 -3.82
CA ALA A 68 3.73 1.03 -3.18
C ALA A 68 3.59 -0.22 -4.08
N PRO A 69 4.27 -1.35 -3.78
CA PRO A 69 4.09 -2.59 -4.53
C PRO A 69 2.63 -3.06 -4.62
N GLY A 70 1.80 -2.69 -3.65
CA GLY A 70 0.38 -2.98 -3.61
C GLY A 70 -0.50 -1.89 -4.22
N GLY A 71 0.03 -0.96 -5.01
CA GLY A 71 -0.70 0.18 -5.56
C GLY A 71 -0.65 1.41 -4.64
N PHE A 72 -1.58 2.34 -4.83
CA PHE A 72 -1.76 3.48 -3.94
C PHE A 72 -2.68 3.14 -2.77
N ALA A 73 -2.56 3.95 -1.73
CA ALA A 73 -3.46 3.91 -0.60
C ALA A 73 -3.79 5.33 -0.12
N VAL A 74 -5.04 5.53 0.28
CA VAL A 74 -5.50 6.75 0.95
C VAL A 74 -6.20 6.38 2.25
N SER A 75 -6.06 7.22 3.27
CA SER A 75 -6.74 7.02 4.55
C SER A 75 -7.37 8.32 5.03
N VAL A 76 -8.57 8.21 5.61
CA VAL A 76 -9.27 9.29 6.29
C VAL A 76 -9.68 8.82 7.67
N SER A 77 -9.72 9.73 8.64
CA SER A 77 -10.29 9.40 9.95
C SER A 77 -11.26 10.46 10.43
N ARG A 78 -12.31 10.05 11.14
CA ARG A 78 -13.32 10.93 11.72
C ARG A 78 -13.78 10.40 13.06
N THR A 79 -13.93 11.29 14.04
CA THR A 79 -14.54 10.92 15.33
C THR A 79 -16.05 11.07 15.23
N ILE A 80 -16.78 10.02 15.58
CA ILE A 80 -18.24 9.92 15.48
C ILE A 80 -18.81 9.69 16.88
N ALA A 81 -19.86 10.43 17.23
CA ALA A 81 -20.61 10.26 18.49
C ALA A 81 -21.70 9.17 18.33
N ALA A 82 -21.26 7.94 18.09
CA ALA A 82 -22.10 6.75 17.97
C ALA A 82 -21.35 5.54 18.53
N SER A 83 -22.07 4.49 18.93
CA SER A 83 -21.45 3.25 19.39
C SER A 83 -20.69 2.56 18.24
N ALA A 84 -19.65 1.80 18.59
CA ALA A 84 -18.88 1.05 17.61
C ALA A 84 -19.77 0.05 16.84
N ASP A 85 -20.72 -0.56 17.53
CA ASP A 85 -21.73 -1.45 16.96
C ASP A 85 -22.60 -0.75 15.91
N ARG A 86 -23.13 0.44 16.22
CA ARG A 86 -23.95 1.21 15.27
C ARG A 86 -23.14 1.59 14.03
N ILE A 87 -21.87 1.97 14.21
CA ILE A 87 -20.98 2.25 13.08
C ILE A 87 -20.76 0.97 12.28
N SER A 88 -20.48 -0.17 12.91
CA SER A 88 -20.32 -1.44 12.20
C SER A 88 -21.55 -1.79 11.38
N ASP A 89 -22.74 -1.75 11.99
CA ASP A 89 -24.00 -2.11 11.35
C ASP A 89 -24.29 -1.19 10.15
N ALA A 90 -24.00 0.12 10.25
CA ALA A 90 -24.16 1.06 9.13
C ALA A 90 -23.30 0.71 7.89
N PHE A 91 -22.17 0.03 8.08
CA PHE A 91 -21.32 -0.42 6.96
C PHE A 91 -21.63 -1.84 6.52
N THR A 92 -22.04 -2.75 7.41
CA THR A 92 -22.16 -4.18 7.08
C THR A 92 -23.58 -4.62 6.77
N ASP A 93 -24.59 -4.00 7.37
CA ASP A 93 -26.00 -4.27 7.07
C ASP A 93 -26.39 -3.60 5.73
N PRO A 94 -26.76 -4.36 4.69
CA PRO A 94 -27.16 -3.79 3.41
C PRO A 94 -28.36 -2.85 3.51
N THR A 95 -29.28 -3.10 4.44
CA THR A 95 -30.50 -2.30 4.62
C THR A 95 -30.21 -0.92 5.20
N LEU A 96 -29.21 -0.83 6.09
CA LEU A 96 -28.74 0.45 6.63
C LEU A 96 -27.75 1.14 5.68
N ARG A 97 -26.91 0.36 4.99
CA ARG A 97 -25.90 0.89 4.08
C ARG A 97 -26.50 1.64 2.91
N VAL A 98 -27.60 1.14 2.33
CA VAL A 98 -28.25 1.78 1.18
C VAL A 98 -28.79 3.20 1.51
N GLU A 99 -29.04 3.51 2.79
CA GLU A 99 -29.53 4.84 3.19
C GLU A 99 -28.50 5.96 3.00
N TRP A 100 -27.20 5.66 3.13
CA TRP A 100 -26.14 6.66 3.07
C TRP A 100 -25.11 6.42 1.96
N PHE A 101 -25.00 5.17 1.49
CA PHE A 101 -24.16 4.79 0.36
C PHE A 101 -24.95 3.94 -0.63
N PRO A 102 -25.90 4.55 -1.36
CA PRO A 102 -26.60 3.86 -2.44
C PRO A 102 -25.61 3.42 -3.51
N ASP A 103 -25.88 2.28 -4.14
CA ASP A 103 -25.03 1.68 -5.19
C ASP A 103 -23.58 1.41 -4.77
N ALA A 104 -23.34 1.22 -3.47
CA ALA A 104 -22.01 0.94 -2.94
C ALA A 104 -21.39 -0.28 -3.65
N PRO A 105 -20.28 -0.11 -4.40
CA PRO A 105 -19.64 -1.18 -5.16
C PRO A 105 -18.75 -2.02 -4.24
N ILE A 106 -19.29 -2.40 -3.07
CA ILE A 106 -18.53 -3.06 -2.02
C ILE A 106 -19.17 -4.38 -1.60
N SER A 107 -18.34 -5.40 -1.41
CA SER A 107 -18.73 -6.68 -0.85
C SER A 107 -17.94 -6.97 0.43
N VAL A 108 -18.60 -7.51 1.46
CA VAL A 108 -17.96 -7.77 2.75
C VAL A 108 -16.99 -8.95 2.61
N TRP A 109 -15.70 -8.72 2.85
CA TRP A 109 -14.71 -9.80 2.92
C TRP A 109 -14.58 -10.36 4.34
N THR A 110 -14.47 -9.48 5.33
CA THR A 110 -14.37 -9.87 6.75
C THR A 110 -14.91 -8.74 7.62
N ALA A 111 -15.74 -9.08 8.61
CA ALA A 111 -16.27 -8.11 9.56
C ALA A 111 -16.11 -8.61 11.00
N ASN A 112 -15.50 -7.78 11.84
CA ASN A 112 -15.45 -7.92 13.29
C ASN A 112 -16.27 -6.79 13.88
N ARG A 113 -17.54 -7.09 14.19
CA ARG A 113 -18.51 -6.12 14.72
C ARG A 113 -17.93 -5.38 15.93
N GLY A 114 -18.07 -4.05 15.94
CA GLY A 114 -17.54 -3.18 17.00
C GLY A 114 -16.03 -2.90 16.92
N ARG A 115 -15.31 -3.44 15.92
CA ARG A 115 -13.84 -3.29 15.82
C ARG A 115 -13.34 -2.91 14.44
N SER A 116 -13.70 -3.65 13.40
CA SER A 116 -13.11 -3.47 12.07
C SER A 116 -13.91 -4.21 11.01
N ALA A 117 -13.93 -3.71 9.77
CA ALA A 117 -14.34 -4.52 8.62
C ALA A 117 -13.47 -4.24 7.41
N ARG A 118 -13.45 -5.18 6.48
CA ARG A 118 -12.78 -5.11 5.18
C ARG A 118 -13.77 -5.52 4.10
N PHE A 119 -13.67 -4.81 2.98
CA PHE A 119 -14.53 -4.93 1.84
C PHE A 119 -13.69 -5.00 0.58
N ASP A 120 -14.09 -5.84 -0.36
CA ASP A 120 -13.63 -5.72 -1.73
C ASP A 120 -14.42 -4.61 -2.41
N TRP A 121 -13.76 -3.86 -3.31
CA TRP A 121 -14.34 -2.76 -4.07
C TRP A 121 -14.27 -3.10 -5.55
N ASP A 122 -15.39 -3.01 -6.27
CA ASP A 122 -15.53 -3.65 -7.57
C ASP A 122 -14.96 -2.84 -8.75
N ASP A 123 -14.97 -1.50 -8.69
CA ASP A 123 -14.55 -0.65 -9.81
C ASP A 123 -13.83 0.66 -9.41
N PRO A 124 -12.53 0.81 -9.71
CA PRO A 124 -11.61 -0.25 -10.13
C PRO A 124 -11.39 -1.25 -8.97
N PRO A 125 -11.09 -2.54 -9.27
CA PRO A 125 -10.82 -3.54 -8.26
C PRO A 125 -9.79 -3.10 -7.22
N SER A 126 -10.23 -2.95 -5.97
CA SER A 126 -9.41 -2.43 -4.87
C SER A 126 -9.97 -2.92 -3.52
N ARG A 127 -9.46 -2.39 -2.39
CA ARG A 127 -9.91 -2.83 -1.06
C ARG A 127 -10.16 -1.65 -0.14
N VAL A 128 -11.31 -1.68 0.53
CA VAL A 128 -11.64 -0.71 1.59
C VAL A 128 -11.65 -1.42 2.93
N GLY A 129 -11.21 -0.74 3.98
CA GLY A 129 -11.36 -1.25 5.33
C GLY A 129 -11.45 -0.12 6.34
N TYR A 130 -12.03 -0.43 7.49
CA TYR A 130 -12.01 0.49 8.62
C TYR A 130 -11.55 -0.19 9.90
N ASN A 131 -11.06 0.65 10.82
CA ASN A 131 -10.86 0.33 12.22
C ASN A 131 -11.65 1.32 13.08
N LEU A 132 -12.24 0.80 14.16
CA LEU A 132 -12.96 1.56 15.17
C LEU A 132 -12.10 1.62 16.42
N ILE A 133 -11.76 2.85 16.83
CA ILE A 133 -10.90 3.09 17.98
C ILE A 133 -11.73 3.87 19.01
N PRO A 134 -12.06 3.27 20.17
CA PRO A 134 -12.76 3.97 21.23
C PRO A 134 -12.03 5.25 21.67
N LYS A 135 -12.81 6.28 21.97
CA LYS A 135 -12.37 7.57 22.50
C LYS A 135 -13.21 7.94 23.73
N ASP A 136 -12.72 8.90 24.50
CA ASP A 136 -13.43 9.40 25.67
C ASP A 136 -14.81 9.98 25.32
N GLY A 137 -15.74 9.84 26.27
CA GLY A 137 -17.12 10.30 26.13
C GLY A 137 -17.97 9.40 25.22
N GLY A 138 -17.62 8.12 25.08
CA GLY A 138 -18.40 7.15 24.29
C GLY A 138 -18.33 7.38 22.77
N ARG A 139 -17.36 8.16 22.30
CA ARG A 139 -17.14 8.44 20.88
C ARG A 139 -16.20 7.41 20.27
N ILE A 140 -16.27 7.24 18.95
CA ILE A 140 -15.41 6.32 18.21
C ILE A 140 -14.67 7.08 17.13
N LEU A 141 -13.35 6.93 17.07
CA LEU A 141 -12.57 7.31 15.90
C LEU A 141 -12.71 6.20 14.85
N LEU A 142 -13.41 6.50 13.76
CA LEU A 142 -13.46 5.70 12.56
C LEU A 142 -12.23 6.04 11.71
N ALA A 143 -11.32 5.10 11.54
CA ALA A 143 -10.19 5.21 10.61
C ALA A 143 -10.45 4.33 9.40
N LEU A 144 -10.68 4.94 8.24
CA LEU A 144 -10.99 4.26 6.98
C LEU A 144 -9.79 4.35 6.03
N GLY A 145 -9.47 3.24 5.39
CA GLY A 145 -8.43 3.14 4.37
C GLY A 145 -8.98 2.55 3.08
N HIS A 146 -8.51 3.06 1.95
CA HIS A 146 -8.72 2.51 0.62
C HIS A 146 -7.34 2.17 0.04
N GLU A 147 -7.09 0.89 -0.18
CA GLU A 147 -5.82 0.30 -0.58
C GLU A 147 -5.96 -0.38 -1.94
N LYS A 148 -4.83 -0.70 -2.57
CA LYS A 148 -4.79 -1.32 -3.91
C LYS A 148 -5.43 -0.46 -5.00
N LEU A 149 -5.33 0.85 -4.84
CA LEU A 149 -5.74 1.79 -5.86
C LEU A 149 -4.73 1.78 -7.04
N PRO A 150 -5.20 1.98 -8.28
CA PRO A 150 -4.35 2.01 -9.47
C PRO A 150 -3.34 3.15 -9.45
#